data_AF-X8JTG3-F1
#
_entry.id   AF-X8JTG3-F1
#
_cell.length_a   1.000
_cell.length_b   1.000
_cell.length_c   1.000
_cell.angle_alpha   90.00
_cell.angle_beta   90.00
_cell.angle_gamma   90.00
#
_symmetry.space_group_name_H-M   'P 1'
#
loop_
_entity.id
_entity.type
_entity.pdbx_description
1 polymer ?
#
loop_
_entity_poly.entity_id
_entity_poly.type
_entity_poly.pdbx_seq_one_letter_code
_entity_poly.pdbx_strand_id
1 'polypeptide(L)'
;MQHCICAFQMKRGHINMCFQLQPSTTMFSPIDVWTFLAFSLFSLFSLYRWIYPPIPITAVARPRRSIPLPQETLDYIFSLYVASLVHEVRCKTVQDYRVRQKYFMRDLCRVARCSRLFHQVMTGCLRRTWAACSRKPSPSASGSVASNTLIPSVWIITAEEGSLPLDFNLAAYKMLEIASINYHGGVEWSRSQQDFRQFRCIRAYPRSLRQLEILHSHTPEQEVVRLVSDCCPGLTELRLVRCTMFNDPKCWYWRTHSTNRDHDYMQSYDLFTVVGYANRMAHLLRGLPRLEAIHIGHYLVSINAVFAHRMDKAHKRYHPIADRTGHGSEIRVFNRLQFTAETKDDGPPINWNAIRLADRELWAKPCHECEHQFRSPIETAERLAAGILVAHSQSLKNVSFANFLSDRRIRPSCWAVGFEQRDTDLRVWTEDPDRPHSRILQEMVRVEDRWEPPRVIQ
;
A
#
# COMPACT_ATOMS: atom_id res chain seq x y z
N MET A 1 28.97 3.66 -32.73
CA MET A 1 29.61 3.33 -31.44
C MET A 1 29.16 1.94 -31.03
N GLN A 2 30.10 1.02 -30.84
CA GLN A 2 29.85 -0.36 -30.44
C GLN A 2 29.57 -0.45 -28.93
N HIS A 3 28.58 -1.25 -28.52
CA HIS A 3 28.13 -1.38 -27.13
C HIS A 3 28.99 -2.37 -26.33
N CYS A 4 29.52 -1.95 -25.18
CA CYS A 4 30.06 -2.84 -24.16
C CYS A 4 28.98 -3.18 -23.13
N ILE A 5 28.54 -4.44 -23.08
CA ILE A 5 27.78 -4.94 -21.92
C ILE A 5 28.79 -5.50 -20.92
N CYS A 6 28.74 -5.00 -19.69
CA CYS A 6 29.56 -5.47 -18.58
C CYS A 6 28.88 -6.70 -17.96
N ALA A 7 29.37 -7.90 -18.27
CA ALA A 7 28.87 -9.12 -17.66
C ALA A 7 29.70 -9.47 -16.42
N PHE A 8 29.08 -9.42 -15.24
CA PHE A 8 29.67 -9.94 -14.01
C PHE A 8 29.56 -11.46 -13.98
N GLN A 9 30.63 -12.17 -14.33
CA GLN A 9 30.72 -13.60 -14.02
C GLN A 9 31.29 -13.76 -12.61
N MET A 10 30.40 -13.99 -11.64
CA MET A 10 30.79 -14.35 -10.28
C MET A 10 30.92 -15.87 -10.15
N LYS A 11 32.15 -16.36 -10.02
CA LYS A 11 32.45 -17.76 -9.67
C LYS A 11 33.33 -17.77 -8.42
N ARG A 12 32.82 -18.34 -7.32
CA ARG A 12 33.53 -18.55 -6.04
C ARG A 12 34.30 -17.33 -5.51
N GLY A 13 33.61 -16.20 -5.31
CA GLY A 13 34.20 -15.03 -4.64
C GLY A 13 35.17 -14.18 -5.48
N HIS A 14 35.33 -14.49 -6.77
CA HIS A 14 36.09 -13.66 -7.70
C HIS A 14 35.14 -12.86 -8.61
N ILE A 15 35.42 -11.57 -8.76
CA ILE A 15 34.78 -10.70 -9.75
C ILE A 15 35.69 -10.69 -10.99
N ASN A 16 35.29 -11.39 -12.05
CA ASN A 16 35.91 -11.24 -13.36
C ASN A 16 34.98 -10.39 -14.24
N MET A 17 35.50 -9.27 -14.76
CA MET A 17 34.83 -8.46 -15.77
C MET A 17 35.17 -9.03 -17.16
N CYS A 18 34.16 -9.37 -17.94
CA CYS A 18 34.30 -9.69 -19.36
C CYS A 18 33.42 -8.77 -20.18
N PHE A 19 33.96 -8.30 -21.31
CA PHE A 19 33.25 -7.48 -22.28
C PHE A 19 32.74 -8.37 -23.41
N GLN A 20 31.43 -8.33 -23.68
CA GLN A 20 30.84 -8.91 -24.88
C GLN A 20 30.04 -7.85 -25.64
N LEU A 21 30.15 -7.90 -26.96
CA LEU A 21 29.51 -7.00 -27.91
C LEU A 21 28.19 -7.62 -28.38
N GLN A 22 27.08 -6.89 -28.26
CA GLN A 22 25.82 -7.22 -28.93
C GLN A 22 25.09 -5.96 -29.41
N PRO A 23 24.30 -6.03 -30.50
CA PRO A 23 23.53 -4.90 -31.01
C PRO A 23 22.04 -4.98 -30.63
N SER A 24 21.46 -3.88 -30.13
CA SER A 24 20.05 -3.51 -30.36
C SER A 24 19.69 -2.15 -29.75
N THR A 25 18.84 -1.41 -30.48
CA THR A 25 18.38 -0.02 -30.29
C THR A 25 17.02 0.08 -29.57
N THR A 26 16.87 1.04 -28.63
CA THR A 26 15.85 2.13 -28.58
C THR A 26 15.93 2.95 -27.26
N MET A 27 15.68 4.27 -27.35
CA MET A 27 15.74 5.35 -26.34
C MET A 27 14.58 5.30 -25.31
N PHE A 28 14.64 5.77 -24.06
CA PHE A 28 15.68 6.27 -23.16
C PHE A 28 15.96 5.19 -22.12
N SER A 29 17.22 4.79 -22.02
CA SER A 29 17.54 3.45 -21.57
C SER A 29 18.23 3.46 -20.20
N PRO A 30 18.04 2.42 -19.36
CA PRO A 30 18.94 2.11 -18.24
C PRO A 30 20.44 2.24 -18.58
N ILE A 31 20.80 2.25 -19.88
CA ILE A 31 22.09 2.71 -20.42
C ILE A 31 22.65 3.95 -19.70
N ASP A 32 21.89 5.00 -19.40
CA ASP A 32 22.47 6.24 -18.82
C ASP A 32 22.92 6.08 -17.36
N VAL A 33 22.20 5.26 -16.59
CA VAL A 33 22.59 4.90 -15.22
C VAL A 33 23.77 3.93 -15.24
N TRP A 34 23.77 2.98 -16.18
CA TRP A 34 24.87 2.04 -16.34
C TRP A 34 26.13 2.69 -16.91
N THR A 35 26.04 3.68 -17.81
CA THR A 35 27.20 4.47 -18.26
C THR A 35 27.69 5.36 -17.15
N PHE A 36 26.82 5.98 -16.35
CA PHE A 36 27.26 6.73 -15.17
C PHE A 36 27.98 5.83 -14.16
N LEU A 37 27.41 4.68 -13.79
CA LEU A 37 28.04 3.70 -12.90
C LEU A 37 29.33 3.13 -13.48
N ALA A 38 29.35 2.78 -14.78
CA ALA A 38 30.55 2.31 -15.46
C ALA A 38 31.62 3.40 -15.51
N PHE A 39 31.24 4.66 -15.71
CA PHE A 39 32.15 5.80 -15.73
C PHE A 39 32.69 6.10 -14.33
N SER A 40 31.85 6.06 -13.28
CA SER A 40 32.28 6.21 -11.89
C SER A 40 33.21 5.07 -11.46
N LEU A 41 32.87 3.81 -11.80
CA LEU A 41 33.71 2.65 -11.53
C LEU A 41 35.01 2.68 -12.33
N PHE A 42 34.97 3.13 -13.58
CA PHE A 42 36.15 3.29 -14.43
C PHE A 42 37.04 4.43 -13.93
N SER A 43 36.45 5.53 -13.46
CA SER A 43 37.17 6.66 -12.86
C SER A 43 37.83 6.25 -11.55
N LEU A 44 37.11 5.50 -10.68
CA LEU A 44 37.66 4.91 -9.45
C LEU A 44 38.77 3.91 -9.74
N PHE A 45 38.59 3.06 -10.76
CA PHE A 45 39.60 2.09 -11.18
C PHE A 45 40.84 2.77 -11.76
N SER A 46 40.65 3.84 -12.54
CA SER A 46 41.74 4.63 -13.12
C SER A 46 42.51 5.38 -12.03
N LEU A 47 41.81 5.97 -11.05
CA LEU A 47 42.41 6.60 -9.89
C LEU A 47 43.19 5.58 -9.04
N TYR A 48 42.63 4.38 -8.83
CA TYR A 48 43.30 3.30 -8.12
C TYR A 48 44.57 2.85 -8.87
N ARG A 49 44.51 2.65 -10.20
CA ARG A 49 45.69 2.33 -11.01
C ARG A 49 46.74 3.44 -11.03
N TRP A 50 46.32 4.68 -10.90
CA TRP A 50 47.23 5.82 -10.82
C TRP A 50 47.98 5.86 -9.48
N ILE A 51 47.29 5.55 -8.37
CA ILE A 51 47.90 5.47 -7.04
C ILE A 51 48.79 4.22 -6.91
N TYR A 52 48.45 3.13 -7.62
CA TYR A 52 49.17 1.85 -7.56
C TYR A 52 49.63 1.40 -8.96
N PRO A 53 50.79 1.91 -9.46
CA PRO A 53 51.30 1.55 -10.78
C PRO A 53 51.61 0.04 -10.88
N PRO A 54 51.39 -0.58 -12.05
CA PRO A 54 51.59 -2.02 -12.22
C PRO A 54 53.08 -2.40 -12.18
N ILE A 55 53.42 -3.33 -11.28
CA ILE A 55 54.76 -3.94 -11.21
C ILE A 55 54.97 -4.83 -12.46
N PRO A 56 56.14 -4.76 -13.14
CA PRO A 56 56.44 -5.58 -14.32
C PRO A 56 56.34 -7.08 -14.02
N ILE A 57 55.68 -7.84 -14.90
CA ILE A 57 55.36 -9.26 -14.69
C ILE A 57 56.27 -10.12 -15.57
N THR A 58 57.31 -10.71 -14.98
CA THR A 58 58.10 -11.80 -15.55
C THR A 58 58.21 -12.94 -14.53
N ALA A 59 57.10 -13.60 -14.21
CA ALA A 59 57.11 -14.88 -13.50
C ALA A 59 55.74 -15.58 -13.62
N VAL A 60 55.78 -16.91 -13.77
CA VAL A 60 54.66 -17.85 -13.77
C VAL A 60 53.67 -17.49 -12.66
N ALA A 61 52.50 -16.95 -13.04
CA ALA A 61 51.59 -16.28 -12.14
C ALA A 61 50.87 -17.29 -11.24
N ARG A 62 51.38 -17.47 -10.02
CA ARG A 62 50.58 -17.98 -8.89
C ARG A 62 49.25 -17.19 -8.85
N PRO A 63 48.10 -17.84 -8.56
CA PRO A 63 46.82 -17.15 -8.48
C PRO A 63 46.97 -15.96 -7.54
N ARG A 64 46.94 -14.75 -8.11
CA ARG A 64 47.09 -13.51 -7.35
C ARG A 64 45.98 -13.51 -6.32
N ARG A 65 46.35 -13.56 -5.03
CA ARG A 65 45.41 -13.41 -3.92
C ARG A 65 44.66 -12.10 -4.16
N SER A 66 43.36 -12.20 -4.39
CA SER A 66 42.50 -11.02 -4.52
C SER A 66 42.60 -10.20 -3.25
N ILE A 67 43.02 -8.94 -3.37
CA ILE A 67 43.03 -8.02 -2.24
C ILE A 67 41.56 -7.69 -1.93
N PRO A 68 41.05 -7.96 -0.71
CA PRO A 68 39.70 -7.60 -0.34
C PRO A 68 39.56 -6.08 -0.37
N LEU A 69 38.47 -5.58 -0.95
CA LEU A 69 38.14 -4.16 -0.88
C LEU A 69 37.88 -3.75 0.58
N PRO A 70 38.25 -2.52 0.98
CA PRO A 70 37.86 -1.97 2.27
C PRO A 70 36.34 -2.05 2.47
N GLN A 71 35.91 -2.28 3.71
CA GLN A 71 34.50 -2.47 4.02
C GLN A 71 33.68 -1.22 3.66
N GLU A 72 34.23 -0.03 3.87
CA GLU A 72 33.60 1.26 3.58
C GLU A 72 33.32 1.41 2.08
N THR A 73 34.24 0.93 1.24
CA THR A 73 34.07 0.93 -0.22
C THR A 73 32.95 -0.03 -0.62
N LEU A 74 32.90 -1.23 -0.01
CA LEU A 74 31.80 -2.18 -0.24
C LEU A 74 30.45 -1.61 0.24
N ASP A 75 30.42 -0.98 1.42
CA ASP A 75 29.24 -0.31 1.96
C ASP A 75 28.72 0.76 1.00
N TYR A 76 29.60 1.57 0.42
CA TYR A 76 29.22 2.58 -0.56
C TYR A 76 28.68 1.95 -1.86
N ILE A 77 29.40 0.99 -2.44
CA ILE A 77 28.98 0.29 -3.66
C ILE A 77 27.62 -0.38 -3.47
N PHE A 78 27.43 -1.11 -2.37
CA PHE A 78 26.17 -1.79 -2.12
C PHE A 78 25.04 -0.84 -1.73
N SER A 79 25.33 0.30 -1.09
CA SER A 79 24.32 1.33 -0.85
C SER A 79 23.83 1.93 -2.17
N LEU A 80 24.73 2.22 -3.11
CA LEU A 80 24.36 2.66 -4.45
C LEU A 80 23.57 1.61 -5.22
N TYR A 81 23.96 0.34 -5.15
CA TYR A 81 23.25 -0.76 -5.79
C TYR A 81 21.84 -0.96 -5.22
N VAL A 82 21.69 -0.90 -3.90
CA VAL A 82 20.38 -0.99 -3.23
C VAL A 82 19.52 0.20 -3.64
N ALA A 83 20.05 1.42 -3.61
CA ALA A 83 19.34 2.62 -4.04
C ALA A 83 18.95 2.55 -5.52
N SER A 84 19.84 2.08 -6.40
CA SER A 84 19.56 1.93 -7.83
C SER A 84 18.45 0.91 -8.07
N LEU A 85 18.45 -0.22 -7.36
CA LEU A 85 17.35 -1.20 -7.44
C LEU A 85 16.03 -0.58 -6.98
N VAL A 86 16.02 0.18 -5.88
CA VAL A 86 14.81 0.87 -5.40
C VAL A 86 14.28 1.86 -6.44
N HIS A 87 15.15 2.59 -7.13
CA HIS A 87 14.78 3.53 -8.20
C HIS A 87 14.39 2.85 -9.51
N GLU A 88 15.11 1.81 -9.95
CA GLU A 88 14.89 1.09 -11.21
C GLU A 88 13.53 0.41 -11.26
N VAL A 89 13.01 -0.01 -10.10
CA VAL A 89 11.70 -0.66 -10.02
C VAL A 89 10.58 0.28 -10.50
N ARG A 90 10.81 1.60 -10.63
CA ARG A 90 9.82 2.60 -11.10
C ARG A 90 8.46 2.41 -10.41
N CYS A 91 8.48 2.08 -9.12
CA CYS A 91 7.26 2.03 -8.32
C CYS A 91 6.66 3.44 -8.34
N LYS A 92 5.41 3.55 -8.80
CA LYS A 92 4.70 4.83 -8.77
C LYS A 92 4.00 5.02 -7.44
N THR A 93 3.60 3.90 -6.82
CA THR A 93 2.80 3.88 -5.61
C THR A 93 3.49 3.12 -4.48
N VAL A 94 3.14 3.43 -3.24
CA VAL A 94 3.55 2.67 -2.05
C VAL A 94 3.13 1.19 -2.14
N GLN A 95 2.00 0.90 -2.77
CA GLN A 95 1.54 -0.47 -3.01
C GLN A 95 2.49 -1.23 -3.95
N ASP A 96 3.02 -0.58 -4.99
CA ASP A 96 4.01 -1.18 -5.89
C ASP A 96 5.25 -1.63 -5.12
N TYR A 97 5.75 -0.79 -4.21
CA TYR A 97 6.88 -1.14 -3.34
C TYR A 97 6.58 -2.40 -2.53
N ARG A 98 5.43 -2.46 -1.85
CA ARG A 98 5.03 -3.63 -1.06
C ARG A 98 4.91 -4.90 -1.91
N VAL A 99 4.23 -4.84 -3.05
CA VAL A 99 4.03 -6.00 -3.94
C VAL A 99 5.36 -6.48 -4.53
N ARG A 100 6.26 -5.54 -4.88
CA ARG A 100 7.54 -5.86 -5.53
C ARG A 100 8.67 -6.18 -4.55
N GLN A 101 8.46 -5.98 -3.25
CA GLN A 101 9.43 -6.29 -2.19
C GLN A 101 10.02 -7.70 -2.34
N LYS A 102 9.19 -8.73 -2.64
CA LYS A 102 9.68 -10.10 -2.84
C LYS A 102 10.69 -10.23 -3.97
N TYR A 103 10.48 -9.53 -5.09
CA TYR A 103 11.39 -9.56 -6.23
C TYR A 103 12.68 -8.82 -5.91
N PHE A 104 12.57 -7.64 -5.30
CA PHE A 104 13.71 -6.88 -4.81
C PHE A 104 14.58 -7.72 -3.85
N MET A 105 13.97 -8.36 -2.86
CA MET A 105 14.67 -9.23 -1.90
C MET A 105 15.35 -10.42 -2.59
N ARG A 106 14.74 -11.00 -3.64
CA ARG A 106 15.34 -12.08 -4.41
C ARG A 106 16.65 -11.64 -5.07
N ASP A 107 16.70 -10.45 -5.63
CA ASP A 107 17.91 -9.94 -6.30
C ASP A 107 19.01 -9.58 -5.31
N LEU A 108 18.66 -8.97 -4.17
CA LEU A 108 19.61 -8.76 -3.07
C LEU A 108 20.17 -10.09 -2.53
N CYS A 109 19.33 -11.11 -2.36
CA CYS A 109 19.77 -12.42 -1.91
C CYS A 109 20.75 -13.10 -2.88
N ARG A 110 20.65 -12.84 -4.20
CA ARG A 110 21.61 -13.38 -5.17
C ARG A 110 23.02 -12.85 -4.91
N VAL A 111 23.15 -11.54 -4.72
CA VAL A 111 24.44 -10.88 -4.43
C VAL A 111 24.96 -11.25 -3.03
N ALA A 112 24.07 -11.26 -2.03
CA ALA A 112 24.43 -11.61 -0.66
C ALA A 112 24.98 -13.05 -0.53
N ARG A 113 24.56 -13.98 -1.40
CA ARG A 113 25.05 -15.38 -1.38
C ARG A 113 26.46 -15.56 -1.93
N CYS A 114 27.05 -14.53 -2.55
CA CYS A 114 28.38 -14.62 -3.14
C CYS A 114 29.50 -14.72 -2.08
N SER A 115 29.32 -14.13 -0.89
CA SER A 115 30.26 -14.26 0.23
C SER A 115 29.62 -13.85 1.56
N ARG A 116 30.21 -14.29 2.69
CA ARG A 116 29.76 -13.86 4.03
C ARG A 116 29.86 -12.35 4.22
N LEU A 117 30.91 -11.73 3.70
CA LEU A 117 31.12 -10.28 3.76
C LEU A 117 30.03 -9.55 2.97
N PHE A 118 29.70 -10.01 1.75
CA PHE A 118 28.62 -9.41 0.95
C PHE A 118 27.28 -9.52 1.66
N HIS A 119 27.00 -10.68 2.26
CA HIS A 119 25.79 -10.84 3.06
C HIS A 119 25.71 -9.81 4.20
N GLN A 120 26.80 -9.63 4.96
CA GLN A 120 26.85 -8.67 6.06
C GLN A 120 26.66 -7.22 5.59
N VAL A 121 27.44 -6.79 4.59
CA VAL A 121 27.38 -5.43 4.06
C VAL A 121 26.01 -5.16 3.42
N MET A 122 25.52 -6.07 2.58
CA MET A 122 24.21 -5.95 1.93
C MET A 122 23.08 -5.87 2.94
N THR A 123 23.14 -6.66 4.02
CA THR A 123 22.14 -6.59 5.10
C THR A 123 22.21 -5.24 5.82
N GLY A 124 23.41 -4.69 6.03
CA GLY A 124 23.61 -3.34 6.58
C GLY A 124 23.02 -2.25 5.68
N CYS A 125 23.35 -2.26 4.38
CA CYS A 125 22.80 -1.35 3.39
C CYS A 125 21.28 -1.44 3.31
N LEU A 126 20.73 -2.67 3.24
CA LEU A 126 19.29 -2.90 3.19
C LEU A 126 18.61 -2.31 4.42
N ARG A 127 19.09 -2.58 5.64
CA ARG A 127 18.51 -2.03 6.88
C ARG A 127 18.53 -0.50 6.92
N ARG A 128 19.51 0.13 6.27
CA ARG A 128 19.61 1.59 6.15
C ARG A 128 18.63 2.16 5.14
N THR A 129 18.18 1.41 4.13
CA THR A 129 17.27 1.90 3.09
C THR A 129 15.82 1.46 3.31
N TRP A 130 15.61 0.19 3.63
CA TRP A 130 14.30 -0.44 3.77
C TRP A 130 14.22 -1.26 5.05
N ALA A 131 13.43 -0.79 6.02
CA ALA A 131 13.12 -1.55 7.21
C ALA A 131 11.83 -2.37 7.01
N ALA A 132 11.98 -3.69 6.99
CA ALA A 132 10.85 -4.63 6.99
C ALA A 132 10.63 -5.14 8.42
N CYS A 133 9.57 -4.67 9.05
CA CYS A 133 9.19 -5.07 10.41
C CYS A 133 8.25 -6.28 10.28
N SER A 134 8.80 -7.50 10.37
CA SER A 134 8.04 -8.74 10.07
C SER A 134 7.94 -9.72 11.24
N ARG A 135 8.35 -9.36 12.46
CA ARG A 135 8.31 -10.27 13.62
C ARG A 135 7.96 -9.56 14.92
N LYS A 136 7.01 -10.14 15.66
CA LYS A 136 6.99 -10.03 17.13
C LYS A 136 8.30 -10.65 17.65
N PRO A 137 9.07 -9.96 18.52
CA PRO A 137 10.21 -10.59 19.17
C PRO A 137 9.73 -11.87 19.85
N SER A 138 10.43 -12.98 19.63
CA SER A 138 10.13 -14.23 20.33
C SER A 138 10.15 -13.95 21.84
N PRO A 139 9.17 -14.41 22.63
CA PRO A 139 9.12 -14.18 24.08
C PRO A 139 10.36 -14.73 24.81
N SER A 140 11.15 -15.58 24.17
CA SER A 140 12.43 -16.10 24.67
C SER A 140 13.64 -15.16 24.47
N ALA A 141 13.47 -13.99 23.84
CA ALA A 141 14.52 -12.99 23.70
C ALA A 141 14.41 -11.89 24.78
N SER A 142 14.08 -12.26 26.01
CA SER A 142 14.14 -11.39 27.18
C SER A 142 15.60 -11.24 27.62
N GLY A 143 16.30 -10.23 27.12
CA GLY A 143 17.65 -9.95 27.64
C GLY A 143 18.52 -9.01 26.82
N SER A 144 18.17 -8.75 25.56
CA SER A 144 18.84 -7.72 24.78
C SER A 144 17.81 -6.67 24.39
N VAL A 145 17.60 -5.72 25.31
CA VAL A 145 17.25 -4.35 24.93
C VAL A 145 18.48 -3.82 24.19
N ALA A 146 18.71 -4.33 22.98
CA ALA A 146 19.52 -3.62 22.02
C ALA A 146 18.84 -2.26 21.93
N SER A 147 19.50 -1.24 22.49
CA SER A 147 19.21 0.15 22.22
C SER A 147 18.90 0.22 20.72
N ASN A 148 17.61 0.33 20.40
CA ASN A 148 17.11 0.49 19.04
C ASN A 148 17.63 1.86 18.62
N THR A 149 18.90 1.88 18.21
CA THR A 149 19.57 3.07 17.73
C THR A 149 18.92 3.31 16.38
N LEU A 150 17.84 4.10 16.42
CA LEU A 150 17.01 4.40 15.28
C LEU A 150 17.93 4.89 14.18
N ILE A 151 18.00 4.13 13.09
CA ILE A 151 18.88 4.45 11.98
C ILE A 151 18.22 5.62 11.25
N PRO A 152 18.78 6.85 11.30
CA PRO A 152 18.08 8.03 10.76
C PRO A 152 17.91 7.98 9.24
N SER A 153 18.63 7.08 8.57
CA SER A 153 18.71 6.98 7.12
C SER A 153 17.64 6.11 6.46
N VAL A 154 16.70 5.50 7.19
CA VAL A 154 15.66 4.63 6.60
C VAL A 154 14.75 5.44 5.67
N TRP A 155 14.58 4.97 4.42
CA TRP A 155 13.76 5.62 3.39
C TRP A 155 12.40 4.96 3.20
N ILE A 156 12.33 3.64 3.40
CA ILE A 156 11.13 2.83 3.20
C ILE A 156 10.88 2.00 4.46
N ILE A 157 9.64 2.01 4.95
CA ILE A 157 9.17 1.10 6.00
C ILE A 157 8.00 0.27 5.48
N THR A 158 8.09 -1.04 5.68
CA THR A 158 6.95 -1.95 5.54
C THR A 158 6.77 -2.70 6.85
N ALA A 159 5.65 -2.49 7.52
CA ALA A 159 5.37 -3.04 8.83
C ALA A 159 4.14 -3.95 8.79
N GLU A 160 4.34 -5.22 9.14
CA GLU A 160 3.27 -6.20 9.30
C GLU A 160 2.53 -6.02 10.63
N GLU A 161 1.41 -6.73 10.78
CA GLU A 161 0.60 -6.67 12.00
C GLU A 161 1.43 -6.94 13.27
N GLY A 162 1.30 -6.06 14.26
CA GLY A 162 1.97 -6.20 15.55
C GLY A 162 3.50 -6.10 15.50
N SER A 163 4.07 -5.62 14.40
CA SER A 163 5.52 -5.45 14.23
C SER A 163 6.05 -4.13 14.78
N LEU A 164 5.19 -3.11 14.88
CA LEU A 164 5.49 -1.85 15.54
C LEU A 164 4.84 -1.85 16.93
N PRO A 165 5.51 -1.29 17.95
CA PRO A 165 4.88 -1.08 19.24
C PRO A 165 3.75 -0.05 19.12
N LEU A 166 2.85 -0.04 20.10
CA LEU A 166 1.83 1.01 20.19
C LEU A 166 2.49 2.38 20.38
N ASP A 167 1.84 3.43 19.88
CA ASP A 167 2.33 4.82 19.89
C ASP A 167 3.73 5.00 19.29
N PHE A 168 4.09 4.18 18.28
CA PHE A 168 5.40 4.26 17.66
C PHE A 168 5.63 5.63 17.00
N ASN A 169 6.79 6.23 17.25
CA ASN A 169 7.15 7.53 16.71
C ASN A 169 7.98 7.39 15.43
N LEU A 170 7.33 7.45 14.28
CA LEU A 170 8.01 7.41 12.99
C LEU A 170 8.76 8.70 12.67
N ALA A 171 8.49 9.82 13.36
CA ALA A 171 9.19 11.08 13.15
C ALA A 171 10.70 11.00 13.43
N ALA A 172 11.16 9.96 14.14
CA ALA A 172 12.58 9.71 14.34
C ALA A 172 13.33 9.31 13.04
N TYR A 173 12.62 8.76 12.05
CA TYR A 173 13.19 8.41 10.75
C TYR A 173 13.13 9.62 9.81
N LYS A 174 14.09 10.54 9.97
CA LYS A 174 14.10 11.84 9.26
C LYS A 174 14.13 11.71 7.74
N MET A 175 14.63 10.60 7.20
CA MET A 175 14.71 10.35 5.75
C MET A 175 13.58 9.47 5.20
N LEU A 176 12.59 9.10 6.03
CA LEU A 176 11.50 8.21 5.62
C LEU A 176 10.58 8.90 4.62
N GLU A 177 10.52 8.37 3.40
CA GLU A 177 9.66 8.89 2.33
C GLU A 177 8.45 7.99 2.06
N ILE A 178 8.58 6.68 2.29
CA ILE A 178 7.55 5.69 1.97
C ILE A 178 7.26 4.82 3.19
N ALA A 179 5.99 4.69 3.55
CA ALA A 179 5.57 3.80 4.63
C ALA A 179 4.32 3.00 4.25
N SER A 180 4.36 1.67 4.42
CA SER A 180 3.18 0.80 4.37
C SER A 180 3.07 0.08 5.72
N ILE A 181 1.98 0.33 6.45
CA ILE A 181 1.84 -0.08 7.85
C ILE A 181 0.52 -0.81 8.03
N ASN A 182 0.58 -2.03 8.56
CA ASN A 182 -0.59 -2.78 8.96
C ASN A 182 -1.08 -2.33 10.35
N TYR A 183 -2.23 -1.67 10.35
CA TYR A 183 -2.90 -1.07 11.50
C TYR A 183 -3.93 -2.00 12.17
N HIS A 184 -3.95 -3.28 11.80
CA HIS A 184 -4.92 -4.23 12.37
C HIS A 184 -4.81 -4.33 13.90
N GLY A 185 -3.59 -4.21 14.44
CA GLY A 185 -3.32 -4.16 15.88
C GLY A 185 -3.74 -2.86 16.59
N GLY A 186 -4.38 -1.92 15.90
CA GLY A 186 -4.95 -0.69 16.48
C GLY A 186 -6.20 -0.93 17.31
N VAL A 187 -6.70 -2.16 17.37
CA VAL A 187 -7.79 -2.57 18.27
C VAL A 187 -7.44 -3.88 18.98
N GLU A 188 -7.80 -3.98 20.25
CA GLU A 188 -7.63 -5.20 21.05
C GLU A 188 -8.93 -5.52 21.79
N TRP A 189 -9.27 -6.81 21.85
CA TRP A 189 -10.42 -7.27 22.61
C TRP A 189 -10.08 -7.33 24.11
N SER A 190 -10.83 -6.60 24.94
CA SER A 190 -10.74 -6.68 26.39
C SER A 190 -11.76 -7.66 26.93
N ARG A 191 -11.29 -8.79 27.49
CA ARG A 191 -12.16 -9.78 28.13
C ARG A 191 -12.85 -9.26 29.38
N SER A 192 -12.19 -8.41 30.16
CA SER A 192 -12.76 -7.89 31.40
C SER A 192 -13.86 -6.87 31.15
N GLN A 193 -13.72 -6.07 30.11
CA GLN A 193 -14.70 -5.03 29.75
C GLN A 193 -15.71 -5.52 28.70
N GLN A 194 -15.46 -6.66 28.06
CA GLN A 194 -16.25 -7.17 26.94
C GLN A 194 -16.40 -6.13 25.81
N ASP A 195 -15.32 -5.38 25.53
CA ASP A 195 -15.27 -4.34 24.51
C ASP A 195 -13.96 -4.35 23.72
N PHE A 196 -13.93 -3.58 22.62
CA PHE A 196 -12.70 -3.32 21.89
C PHE A 196 -12.05 -2.04 22.40
N ARG A 197 -10.80 -2.17 22.87
CA ARG A 197 -9.94 -1.03 23.17
C ARG A 197 -9.27 -0.57 21.89
N GLN A 198 -9.29 0.74 21.67
CA GLN A 198 -8.63 1.37 20.53
C GLN A 198 -7.27 1.90 20.96
N PHE A 199 -6.27 1.64 20.13
CA PHE A 199 -4.92 2.12 20.33
C PHE A 199 -4.44 2.84 19.10
N ARG A 200 -3.66 3.90 19.33
CA ARG A 200 -2.96 4.58 18.26
C ARG A 200 -1.69 3.78 17.93
N CYS A 201 -1.59 3.28 16.70
CA CYS A 201 -0.39 2.56 16.27
C CYS A 201 0.80 3.51 16.10
N ILE A 202 0.58 4.69 15.48
CA ILE A 202 1.63 5.68 15.19
C ILE A 202 1.29 6.99 15.87
N ARG A 203 2.24 7.53 16.65
CA ARG A 203 2.06 8.80 17.36
C ARG A 203 2.37 10.02 16.52
N ALA A 204 3.36 9.93 15.63
CA ALA A 204 3.81 11.01 14.77
C ALA A 204 4.57 10.47 13.55
N TYR A 205 4.51 11.23 12.44
CA TYR A 205 5.20 10.94 11.19
C TYR A 205 6.29 11.97 10.89
N PRO A 206 7.32 11.63 10.08
CA PRO A 206 8.33 12.59 9.66
C PRO A 206 7.82 13.48 8.51
N ARG A 207 8.30 14.73 8.46
CA ARG A 207 7.96 15.70 7.38
C ARG A 207 8.45 15.27 5.99
N SER A 208 9.40 14.35 5.91
CA SER A 208 9.93 13.76 4.67
C SER A 208 8.97 12.77 4.03
N LEU A 209 7.95 12.27 4.75
CA LEU A 209 7.02 11.29 4.22
C LEU A 209 6.29 11.83 2.99
N ARG A 210 6.23 11.02 1.93
CA ARG A 210 5.60 11.31 0.64
C ARG A 210 4.50 10.33 0.31
N GLN A 211 4.68 9.05 0.62
CA GLN A 211 3.70 8.01 0.32
C GLN A 211 3.39 7.21 1.58
N LEU A 212 2.10 7.12 1.92
CA LEU A 212 1.62 6.39 3.07
C LEU A 212 0.51 5.42 2.69
N GLU A 213 0.66 4.15 3.06
CA GLU A 213 -0.39 3.14 3.03
C GLU A 213 -0.66 2.64 4.45
N ILE A 214 -1.90 2.78 4.89
CA ILE A 214 -2.42 2.19 6.11
C ILE A 214 -3.25 0.98 5.71
N LEU A 215 -2.87 -0.20 6.17
CA LEU A 215 -3.53 -1.47 5.86
C LEU A 215 -4.37 -1.95 7.03
N HIS A 216 -5.52 -2.56 6.73
CA HIS A 216 -6.37 -3.25 7.69
C HIS A 216 -6.72 -2.41 8.94
N SER A 217 -6.91 -1.10 8.76
CA SER A 217 -7.27 -0.23 9.89
C SER A 217 -8.71 -0.44 10.34
N HIS A 218 -8.90 -0.49 11.65
CA HIS A 218 -10.18 -0.28 12.33
C HIS A 218 -10.33 1.15 12.88
N THR A 219 -9.24 1.92 12.91
CA THR A 219 -9.23 3.32 13.34
C THR A 219 -10.03 4.18 12.35
N PRO A 220 -10.88 5.10 12.84
CA PRO A 220 -11.57 6.07 11.98
C PRO A 220 -10.59 6.83 11.09
N GLU A 221 -10.91 6.96 9.80
CA GLU A 221 -10.04 7.62 8.81
C GLU A 221 -9.71 9.06 9.21
N GLN A 222 -10.63 9.74 9.87
CA GLN A 222 -10.48 11.12 10.34
C GLN A 222 -9.28 11.28 11.27
N GLU A 223 -9.02 10.31 12.14
CA GLU A 223 -7.90 10.36 13.09
C GLU A 223 -6.56 10.21 12.37
N VAL A 224 -6.50 9.28 11.41
CA VAL A 224 -5.32 9.06 10.59
C VAL A 224 -5.04 10.29 9.73
N VAL A 225 -6.05 10.81 9.03
CA VAL A 225 -5.90 11.98 8.15
C VAL A 225 -5.47 13.21 8.93
N ARG A 226 -6.05 13.49 10.11
CA ARG A 226 -5.62 14.62 10.96
C ARG A 226 -4.15 14.52 11.33
N LEU A 227 -3.73 13.36 11.83
CA LEU A 227 -2.33 13.14 12.22
C LEU A 227 -1.37 13.34 11.03
N VAL A 228 -1.74 12.84 9.86
CA VAL A 228 -0.94 12.93 8.64
C VAL A 228 -0.90 14.37 8.11
N SER A 229 -2.03 15.08 8.12
CA SER A 229 -2.12 16.51 7.79
C SER A 229 -1.19 17.36 8.65
N ASP A 230 -1.14 17.09 9.97
CA ASP A 230 -0.31 17.86 10.90
C ASP A 230 1.19 17.56 10.72
N CYS A 231 1.55 16.33 10.36
CA CYS A 231 2.94 15.88 10.30
C CYS A 231 3.58 16.00 8.90
N CYS A 232 2.80 15.84 7.84
CA CYS A 232 3.29 15.53 6.50
C CYS A 232 2.68 16.43 5.41
N PRO A 233 2.94 17.76 5.43
CA PRO A 233 2.38 18.68 4.42
C PRO A 233 2.88 18.40 2.99
N GLY A 234 3.95 17.61 2.86
CA GLY A 234 4.52 17.19 1.58
C GLY A 234 4.01 15.85 1.05
N LEU A 235 3.02 15.23 1.69
CA LEU A 235 2.49 13.93 1.27
C LEU A 235 1.85 14.03 -0.12
N THR A 236 2.21 13.10 -1.00
CA THR A 236 1.70 13.01 -2.38
C THR A 236 0.78 11.82 -2.60
N GLU A 237 0.87 10.77 -1.78
CA GLU A 237 -0.03 9.62 -1.83
C GLU A 237 -0.48 9.20 -0.43
N LEU A 238 -1.80 9.04 -0.25
CA LEU A 238 -2.40 8.48 0.96
C LEU A 238 -3.34 7.32 0.60
N ARG A 239 -3.09 6.14 1.16
CA ARG A 239 -3.97 4.98 1.01
C ARG A 239 -4.49 4.52 2.36
N LEU A 240 -5.80 4.57 2.53
CA LEU A 240 -6.50 4.17 3.73
C LEU A 240 -7.25 2.86 3.45
N VAL A 241 -6.56 1.73 3.55
CA VAL A 241 -7.19 0.42 3.35
C VAL A 241 -7.77 -0.04 4.69
N ARG A 242 -9.09 -0.07 4.79
CA ARG A 242 -9.76 -0.51 6.02
C ARG A 242 -9.71 -2.03 6.16
N CYS A 243 -9.74 -2.51 7.39
CA CYS A 243 -10.12 -3.89 7.61
C CYS A 243 -11.59 -4.02 7.20
N THR A 244 -11.94 -5.05 6.45
CA THR A 244 -13.32 -5.33 6.03
C THR A 244 -13.53 -6.82 6.13
N MET A 245 -14.77 -7.26 6.26
CA MET A 245 -15.02 -8.72 6.26
C MET A 245 -14.77 -9.39 4.91
N PHE A 246 -14.47 -8.65 3.83
CA PHE A 246 -14.02 -9.26 2.56
C PHE A 246 -12.50 -9.51 2.54
N ASN A 247 -11.71 -8.60 3.10
CA ASN A 247 -10.25 -8.74 3.08
C ASN A 247 -9.71 -9.54 4.28
N ASP A 248 -10.37 -9.44 5.44
CA ASP A 248 -10.09 -10.24 6.63
C ASP A 248 -11.38 -10.70 7.34
N PRO A 249 -12.07 -11.73 6.81
CA PRO A 249 -13.27 -12.28 7.42
C PRO A 249 -13.04 -12.95 8.79
N LYS A 250 -11.77 -13.21 9.17
CA LYS A 250 -11.42 -13.89 10.42
C LYS A 250 -11.16 -12.93 11.56
N CYS A 251 -10.97 -11.64 11.26
CA CYS A 251 -10.78 -10.61 12.27
C CYS A 251 -11.90 -10.65 13.34
N TRP A 252 -11.47 -10.66 14.60
CA TRP A 252 -12.36 -10.71 15.76
C TRP A 252 -13.28 -9.49 15.87
N TYR A 253 -12.87 -8.34 15.35
CA TYR A 253 -13.69 -7.13 15.30
C TYR A 253 -15.06 -7.42 14.66
N TRP A 254 -15.09 -8.19 13.57
CA TRP A 254 -16.34 -8.54 12.88
C TRP A 254 -17.22 -9.54 13.64
N ARG A 255 -16.81 -10.05 14.82
CA ARG A 255 -17.64 -10.94 15.66
C ARG A 255 -18.64 -10.16 16.51
N THR A 256 -18.28 -8.95 16.95
CA THR A 256 -19.14 -8.10 17.78
C THR A 256 -19.99 -7.13 16.97
N HIS A 257 -19.52 -6.77 15.77
CA HIS A 257 -20.16 -5.83 14.84
C HIS A 257 -21.30 -6.56 14.10
N SER A 258 -22.45 -6.63 14.78
CA SER A 258 -23.59 -7.48 14.46
C SER A 258 -24.80 -6.71 13.92
N THR A 259 -24.74 -5.38 13.95
CA THR A 259 -25.80 -4.51 13.46
C THR A 259 -25.40 -3.85 12.14
N ASN A 260 -26.39 -3.46 11.34
CA ASN A 260 -26.13 -2.79 10.05
C ASN A 260 -25.40 -1.43 10.21
N ARG A 261 -25.35 -0.86 11.41
CA ARG A 261 -24.66 0.40 11.71
C ARG A 261 -23.16 0.22 11.98
N ASP A 262 -22.73 -1.02 12.16
CA ASP A 262 -21.36 -1.39 12.52
C ASP A 262 -20.44 -1.56 11.29
N HIS A 263 -20.96 -1.27 10.10
CA HIS A 263 -20.28 -1.39 8.81
C HIS A 263 -20.05 0.00 8.20
N ASP A 264 -19.41 0.89 8.94
CA ASP A 264 -19.10 2.26 8.54
C ASP A 264 -18.25 2.38 7.25
N TYR A 265 -17.56 1.31 6.82
CA TYR A 265 -16.93 1.22 5.49
C TYR A 265 -17.94 1.13 4.32
N MET A 266 -19.22 0.87 4.58
CA MET A 266 -20.27 0.74 3.59
C MET A 266 -21.15 1.98 3.61
N GLN A 267 -20.96 2.86 2.64
CA GLN A 267 -21.75 4.08 2.49
C GLN A 267 -22.78 3.88 1.39
N SER A 268 -24.01 4.35 1.59
CA SER A 268 -25.01 4.28 0.51
C SER A 268 -24.55 5.11 -0.69
N TYR A 269 -24.90 4.66 -1.90
CA TYR A 269 -24.71 5.42 -3.13
C TYR A 269 -25.74 6.57 -3.30
N ASP A 270 -26.64 6.75 -2.33
CA ASP A 270 -27.62 7.84 -2.32
C ASP A 270 -26.92 9.21 -2.39
N LEU A 271 -27.45 10.09 -3.24
CA LEU A 271 -26.87 11.39 -3.55
C LEU A 271 -26.46 12.18 -2.29
N PHE A 272 -27.39 12.34 -1.33
CA PHE A 272 -27.12 13.11 -0.10
C PHE A 272 -26.01 12.49 0.76
N THR A 273 -25.95 11.16 0.84
CA THR A 273 -24.93 10.44 1.60
C THR A 273 -23.55 10.63 0.95
N VAL A 274 -23.48 10.47 -0.37
CA VAL A 274 -22.23 10.63 -1.14
C VAL A 274 -21.71 12.06 -1.04
N VAL A 275 -22.56 13.08 -1.26
CA VAL A 275 -22.19 14.49 -1.18
C VAL A 275 -21.70 14.85 0.22
N GLY A 276 -22.43 14.45 1.25
CA GLY A 276 -22.06 14.72 2.63
C GLY A 276 -20.77 14.03 3.04
N TYR A 277 -20.58 12.77 2.64
CA TYR A 277 -19.35 12.01 2.88
C TYR A 277 -18.14 12.65 2.19
N ALA A 278 -18.25 12.94 0.90
CA ALA A 278 -17.14 13.47 0.10
C ALA A 278 -16.70 14.86 0.58
N ASN A 279 -17.64 15.75 0.93
CA ASN A 279 -17.28 17.06 1.49
C ASN A 279 -16.58 16.91 2.85
N ARG A 280 -17.07 16.06 3.76
CA ARG A 280 -16.38 15.80 5.04
C ARG A 280 -14.96 15.29 4.83
N MET A 281 -14.77 14.35 3.91
CA MET A 281 -13.45 13.84 3.56
C MET A 281 -12.56 14.95 2.98
N ALA A 282 -13.07 15.75 2.05
CA ALA A 282 -12.35 16.85 1.44
C ALA A 282 -11.85 17.88 2.47
N HIS A 283 -12.67 18.25 3.46
CA HIS A 283 -12.26 19.15 4.53
C HIS A 283 -11.11 18.59 5.37
N LEU A 284 -11.11 17.28 5.64
CA LEU A 284 -10.02 16.63 6.38
C LEU A 284 -8.70 16.66 5.59
N LEU A 285 -8.80 16.53 4.27
CA LEU A 285 -7.64 16.51 3.36
C LEU A 285 -7.08 17.90 3.06
N ARG A 286 -7.74 18.99 3.48
CA ARG A 286 -7.28 20.37 3.25
C ARG A 286 -5.85 20.63 3.78
N GLY A 287 -5.43 19.89 4.82
CA GLY A 287 -4.08 19.96 5.37
C GLY A 287 -2.99 19.30 4.51
N LEU A 288 -3.36 18.66 3.39
CA LEU A 288 -2.45 17.94 2.49
C LEU A 288 -2.42 18.61 1.11
N PRO A 289 -1.80 19.80 0.98
CA PRO A 289 -1.88 20.60 -0.25
C PRO A 289 -1.21 19.96 -1.47
N ARG A 290 -0.32 18.98 -1.25
CA ARG A 290 0.43 18.27 -2.31
C ARG A 290 -0.13 16.87 -2.61
N LEU A 291 -1.27 16.51 -2.04
CA LEU A 291 -1.83 15.17 -2.20
C LEU A 291 -2.29 14.95 -3.65
N GLU A 292 -1.58 14.09 -4.39
CA GLU A 292 -1.87 13.79 -5.78
C GLU A 292 -2.72 12.52 -5.95
N ALA A 293 -2.64 11.59 -5.01
CA ALA A 293 -3.38 10.33 -5.05
C ALA A 293 -3.97 9.97 -3.69
N ILE A 294 -5.26 9.63 -3.69
CA ILE A 294 -5.93 9.10 -2.49
C ILE A 294 -6.62 7.76 -2.79
N HIS A 295 -6.46 6.82 -1.85
CA HIS A 295 -7.30 5.63 -1.76
C HIS A 295 -8.09 5.65 -0.47
N ILE A 296 -9.41 5.51 -0.61
CA ILE A 296 -10.39 5.50 0.46
C ILE A 296 -10.95 4.09 0.59
N GLY A 297 -10.85 3.48 1.77
CA GLY A 297 -11.22 2.09 2.00
C GLY A 297 -12.72 1.87 2.25
N HIS A 298 -13.56 2.74 1.68
CA HIS A 298 -15.01 2.70 1.76
C HIS A 298 -15.60 2.19 0.44
N TYR A 299 -16.65 1.37 0.54
CA TYR A 299 -17.50 1.00 -0.58
C TYR A 299 -18.68 1.96 -0.64
N LEU A 300 -19.01 2.45 -1.83
CA LEU A 300 -20.22 3.24 -2.06
C LEU A 300 -21.40 2.34 -2.43
N VAL A 301 -21.67 1.37 -1.56
CA VAL A 301 -22.88 0.55 -1.56
C VAL A 301 -23.29 0.30 -0.10
N SER A 302 -24.59 0.38 0.20
CA SER A 302 -25.06 0.17 1.57
C SER A 302 -24.95 -1.31 1.96
N ILE A 303 -24.66 -1.58 3.23
CA ILE A 303 -24.66 -2.96 3.73
C ILE A 303 -26.05 -3.61 3.58
N ASN A 304 -27.13 -2.82 3.67
CA ASN A 304 -28.49 -3.30 3.44
C ASN A 304 -28.66 -3.84 2.02
N ALA A 305 -28.11 -3.17 1.01
CA ALA A 305 -28.13 -3.65 -0.37
C ALA A 305 -27.35 -4.96 -0.53
N VAL A 306 -26.19 -5.08 0.12
CA VAL A 306 -25.39 -6.32 0.15
C VAL A 306 -26.17 -7.46 0.81
N PHE A 307 -26.83 -7.21 1.95
CA PHE A 307 -27.62 -8.21 2.64
C PHE A 307 -28.88 -8.60 1.88
N ALA A 308 -29.61 -7.64 1.30
CA ALA A 308 -30.78 -7.92 0.48
C ALA A 308 -30.42 -8.86 -0.67
N HIS A 309 -29.34 -8.54 -1.40
CA HIS A 309 -28.83 -9.40 -2.46
C HIS A 309 -28.46 -10.79 -1.98
N ARG A 310 -27.71 -10.89 -0.89
CA ARG A 310 -27.32 -12.20 -0.37
C ARG A 310 -28.51 -13.02 0.11
N MET A 311 -29.51 -12.40 0.71
CA MET A 311 -30.61 -13.10 1.39
C MET A 311 -31.80 -13.40 0.48
N ASP A 312 -31.98 -12.63 -0.60
CA ASP A 312 -33.02 -12.87 -1.59
C ASP A 312 -32.86 -14.23 -2.27
N LYS A 313 -33.93 -15.05 -2.20
CA LYS A 313 -33.98 -16.39 -2.81
C LYS A 313 -33.86 -16.33 -4.33
N ALA A 314 -34.34 -15.26 -4.97
CA ALA A 314 -34.20 -15.10 -6.42
C ALA A 314 -32.75 -14.78 -6.77
N HIS A 315 -32.14 -13.81 -6.08
CA HIS A 315 -30.74 -13.43 -6.32
C HIS A 315 -29.74 -14.56 -6.03
N LYS A 316 -29.93 -15.33 -4.94
CA LYS A 316 -29.01 -16.41 -4.52
C LYS A 316 -28.63 -17.38 -5.65
N ARG A 317 -29.53 -17.61 -6.61
CA ARG A 317 -29.32 -18.51 -7.75
C ARG A 317 -28.27 -18.01 -8.74
N TYR A 318 -27.98 -16.71 -8.76
CA TYR A 318 -26.99 -16.10 -9.64
C TYR A 318 -25.58 -16.07 -9.04
N HIS A 319 -25.41 -16.40 -7.76
CA HIS A 319 -24.07 -16.52 -7.20
C HIS A 319 -23.35 -17.74 -7.77
N PRO A 320 -22.12 -17.58 -8.30
CA PRO A 320 -21.36 -18.68 -8.88
C PRO A 320 -20.91 -19.71 -7.85
N ILE A 321 -20.97 -19.34 -6.57
CA ILE A 321 -20.65 -20.19 -5.43
C ILE A 321 -21.89 -20.20 -4.56
N ALA A 322 -22.39 -21.40 -4.24
CA ALA A 322 -23.60 -21.54 -3.45
C ALA A 322 -23.37 -20.97 -2.04
N ASP A 323 -24.20 -20.01 -1.64
CA ASP A 323 -24.23 -19.55 -0.26
C ASP A 323 -24.80 -20.69 0.61
N ARG A 324 -23.93 -21.28 1.46
CA ARG A 324 -24.29 -22.37 2.38
C ARG A 324 -25.04 -21.88 3.61
N THR A 325 -25.42 -20.60 3.64
CA THR A 325 -26.16 -20.02 4.75
C THR A 325 -27.57 -20.61 4.82
N GLY A 326 -27.77 -21.53 5.78
CA GLY A 326 -29.05 -22.20 6.04
C GLY A 326 -29.89 -21.42 7.04
N HIS A 327 -31.22 -21.39 6.84
CA HIS A 327 -32.17 -20.93 7.86
C HIS A 327 -32.69 -22.19 8.56
N GLY A 328 -32.17 -22.49 9.75
CA GLY A 328 -32.63 -23.66 10.51
C GLY A 328 -34.00 -23.42 11.17
N SER A 329 -34.42 -22.16 11.25
CA SER A 329 -35.76 -21.68 11.61
C SER A 329 -35.87 -20.20 11.16
N GLU A 330 -37.06 -19.61 11.15
CA GLU A 330 -37.29 -18.19 10.75
C GLU A 330 -36.45 -17.14 11.51
N ILE A 331 -35.70 -17.56 12.55
CA ILE A 331 -34.98 -16.67 13.46
C ILE A 331 -33.45 -16.89 13.42
N ARG A 332 -32.94 -18.03 12.92
CA ARG A 332 -31.50 -18.37 13.03
C ARG A 332 -30.84 -18.62 11.66
N VAL A 333 -29.83 -17.79 11.37
CA VAL A 333 -29.00 -17.85 10.17
C VAL A 333 -27.68 -18.56 10.51
N PHE A 334 -27.47 -19.76 9.96
CA PHE A 334 -26.27 -20.57 10.19
C PHE A 334 -25.28 -20.46 9.03
N ASN A 335 -24.01 -20.14 9.30
CA ASN A 335 -22.91 -20.27 8.34
C ASN A 335 -21.71 -21.02 8.98
N ARG A 336 -20.91 -21.73 8.18
CA ARG A 336 -19.69 -22.46 8.58
C ARG A 336 -18.70 -21.59 9.36
N LEU A 337 -18.59 -20.30 9.03
CA LEU A 337 -17.78 -19.34 9.79
C LEU A 337 -18.25 -19.16 11.25
N GLN A 338 -19.55 -19.27 11.55
CA GLN A 338 -20.04 -19.21 12.93
C GLN A 338 -19.60 -20.45 13.72
N PHE A 339 -19.77 -21.65 13.14
CA PHE A 339 -19.27 -22.90 13.77
C PHE A 339 -17.75 -22.91 13.93
N THR A 340 -17.00 -22.39 12.95
CA THR A 340 -15.53 -22.35 13.04
C THR A 340 -15.06 -21.37 14.10
N ALA A 341 -15.81 -20.29 14.36
CA ALA A 341 -15.44 -19.30 15.36
C ALA A 341 -15.87 -19.70 16.79
N GLU A 342 -16.59 -20.82 16.98
CA GLU A 342 -16.79 -21.45 18.30
C GLU A 342 -15.55 -22.18 18.84
N THR A 343 -14.53 -22.43 18.00
CA THR A 343 -13.31 -23.09 18.47
C THR A 343 -12.64 -22.21 19.53
N LYS A 344 -12.52 -22.70 20.77
CA LYS A 344 -11.86 -22.16 21.99
C LYS A 344 -10.70 -21.17 21.74
N ASP A 345 -10.98 -20.01 21.15
CA ASP A 345 -10.04 -18.93 20.98
C ASP A 345 -10.38 -17.82 21.96
N ASP A 346 -9.42 -16.94 22.22
CA ASP A 346 -9.56 -15.97 23.29
C ASP A 346 -10.43 -14.75 22.93
N GLY A 347 -11.12 -14.81 21.79
CA GLY A 347 -11.86 -13.72 21.19
C GLY A 347 -13.25 -13.45 21.79
N PRO A 348 -13.94 -12.42 21.28
CA PRO A 348 -15.30 -12.09 21.70
C PRO A 348 -16.32 -13.19 21.37
N PRO A 349 -17.38 -13.33 22.19
CA PRO A 349 -18.47 -14.25 21.90
C PRO A 349 -19.20 -13.85 20.62
N ILE A 350 -19.73 -14.83 19.91
CA ILE A 350 -20.46 -14.61 18.66
C ILE A 350 -21.94 -14.44 18.96
N ASN A 351 -22.52 -13.32 18.50
CA ASN A 351 -23.97 -13.17 18.49
C ASN A 351 -24.60 -14.01 17.37
N TRP A 352 -25.30 -15.07 17.74
CA TRP A 352 -25.96 -16.01 16.81
C TRP A 352 -27.15 -15.43 16.07
N ASN A 353 -27.72 -14.33 16.58
CA ASN A 353 -28.86 -13.65 15.94
C ASN A 353 -28.40 -12.63 14.89
N ALA A 354 -27.08 -12.39 14.79
CA ALA A 354 -26.52 -11.45 13.84
C ALA A 354 -26.34 -12.07 12.45
N ILE A 355 -26.78 -11.36 11.41
CA ILE A 355 -26.50 -11.75 10.02
C ILE A 355 -25.01 -11.51 9.74
N ARG A 356 -24.20 -12.57 9.79
CA ARG A 356 -22.78 -12.47 9.41
C ARG A 356 -22.62 -12.61 7.92
N LEU A 357 -21.73 -11.84 7.28
CA LEU A 357 -21.45 -11.98 5.84
C LEU A 357 -20.95 -13.39 5.50
N ALA A 358 -21.19 -13.78 4.24
CA ALA A 358 -20.86 -15.11 3.75
C ALA A 358 -19.36 -15.40 3.80
N ASP A 359 -19.04 -16.69 3.70
CA ASP A 359 -17.69 -17.19 3.48
C ASP A 359 -16.97 -16.39 2.37
N ARG A 360 -15.67 -16.15 2.54
CA ARG A 360 -14.85 -15.40 1.56
C ARG A 360 -15.00 -15.97 0.15
N GLU A 361 -15.19 -17.27 0.09
CA GLU A 361 -15.46 -18.05 -1.10
C GLU A 361 -16.68 -17.52 -1.86
N LEU A 362 -17.79 -17.14 -1.20
CA LEU A 362 -18.97 -16.59 -1.89
C LEU A 362 -18.60 -15.38 -2.75
N TRP A 363 -17.72 -14.53 -2.22
CA TRP A 363 -17.30 -13.28 -2.84
C TRP A 363 -16.09 -13.46 -3.76
N ALA A 364 -15.54 -14.67 -3.87
CA ALA A 364 -14.31 -14.91 -4.60
C ALA A 364 -14.41 -14.63 -6.09
N LYS A 365 -15.62 -14.68 -6.64
CA LYS A 365 -15.93 -14.35 -8.04
C LYS A 365 -16.96 -13.21 -8.11
N PRO A 366 -16.88 -12.34 -9.13
CA PRO A 366 -17.92 -11.36 -9.41
C PRO A 366 -19.28 -12.05 -9.61
N CYS A 367 -20.36 -11.34 -9.26
CA CYS A 367 -21.72 -11.80 -9.46
C CYS A 367 -22.33 -10.94 -10.57
N HIS A 368 -22.73 -11.56 -11.68
CA HIS A 368 -23.27 -10.85 -12.84
C HIS A 368 -24.51 -10.02 -12.47
N GLU A 369 -25.36 -10.53 -11.59
CA GLU A 369 -26.57 -9.83 -11.19
C GLU A 369 -26.27 -8.66 -10.22
N CYS A 370 -25.26 -8.78 -9.35
CA CYS A 370 -24.77 -7.62 -8.57
C CYS A 370 -24.19 -6.55 -9.50
N GLU A 371 -23.48 -6.97 -10.54
CA GLU A 371 -22.89 -6.07 -11.51
C GLU A 371 -23.97 -5.36 -12.33
N HIS A 372 -25.00 -6.07 -12.79
CA HIS A 372 -26.15 -5.50 -13.48
C HIS A 372 -26.86 -4.44 -12.61
N GLN A 373 -27.13 -4.74 -11.34
CA GLN A 373 -27.90 -3.85 -10.48
C GLN A 373 -27.07 -2.70 -9.88
N PHE A 374 -25.82 -2.95 -9.50
CA PHE A 374 -25.04 -1.98 -8.71
C PHE A 374 -23.95 -1.25 -9.51
N ARG A 375 -23.56 -1.70 -10.71
CA ARG A 375 -22.45 -1.06 -11.44
C ARG A 375 -22.72 0.42 -11.69
N SER A 376 -23.86 0.75 -12.28
CA SER A 376 -24.15 2.16 -12.60
C SER A 376 -24.32 3.02 -11.34
N PRO A 377 -25.09 2.63 -10.30
CA PRO A 377 -25.19 3.42 -9.07
C PRO A 377 -23.85 3.63 -8.36
N ILE A 378 -23.02 2.58 -8.24
CA ILE A 378 -21.70 2.68 -7.61
C ILE A 378 -20.79 3.60 -8.42
N GLU A 379 -20.66 3.40 -9.74
CA GLU A 379 -19.79 4.24 -10.58
C GLU A 379 -20.20 5.72 -10.54
N THR A 380 -21.51 6.01 -10.58
CA THR A 380 -22.01 7.39 -10.44
C THR A 380 -21.66 7.99 -9.08
N ALA A 381 -21.84 7.23 -8.00
CA ALA A 381 -21.50 7.68 -6.66
C ALA A 381 -19.99 7.92 -6.49
N GLU A 382 -19.15 7.02 -7.01
CA GLU A 382 -17.69 7.15 -6.93
C GLU A 382 -17.18 8.34 -7.73
N ARG A 383 -17.69 8.54 -8.96
CA ARG A 383 -17.36 9.71 -9.78
C ARG A 383 -17.77 11.01 -9.11
N LEU A 384 -18.98 11.08 -8.57
CA LEU A 384 -19.46 12.25 -7.83
C LEU A 384 -18.58 12.54 -6.61
N ALA A 385 -18.25 11.53 -5.80
CA ALA A 385 -17.37 11.69 -4.66
C ALA A 385 -15.97 12.17 -5.09
N ALA A 386 -15.40 11.57 -6.13
CA ALA A 386 -14.10 11.95 -6.69
C ALA A 386 -14.11 13.39 -7.25
N GLY A 387 -15.18 13.79 -7.93
CA GLY A 387 -15.38 15.15 -8.43
C GLY A 387 -15.43 16.18 -7.30
N ILE A 388 -16.16 15.90 -6.22
CA ILE A 388 -16.20 16.75 -5.02
C ILE A 388 -14.80 16.86 -4.39
N LEU A 389 -14.07 15.74 -4.25
CA LEU A 389 -12.73 15.76 -3.68
C LEU A 389 -11.76 16.64 -4.49
N VAL A 390 -11.81 16.55 -5.83
CA VAL A 390 -10.98 17.39 -6.70
C VAL A 390 -11.40 18.85 -6.68
N ALA A 391 -12.70 19.15 -6.54
CA ALA A 391 -13.18 20.53 -6.42
C ALA A 391 -12.59 21.26 -5.18
N HIS A 392 -12.27 20.50 -4.13
CA HIS A 392 -11.58 21.02 -2.95
C HIS A 392 -10.06 21.00 -3.04
N SER A 393 -9.46 20.10 -3.83
CA SER A 393 -8.01 19.92 -3.90
C SER A 393 -7.51 19.85 -5.34
N GLN A 394 -6.89 20.95 -5.79
CA GLN A 394 -6.37 21.09 -7.15
C GLN A 394 -5.15 20.20 -7.46
N SER A 395 -4.44 19.71 -6.43
CA SER A 395 -3.29 18.82 -6.62
C SER A 395 -3.68 17.38 -6.88
N LEU A 396 -4.93 17.01 -6.60
CA LEU A 396 -5.42 15.64 -6.70
C LEU A 396 -5.58 15.23 -8.17
N LYS A 397 -4.94 14.12 -8.53
CA LYS A 397 -4.93 13.55 -9.90
C LYS A 397 -5.58 12.18 -9.96
N ASN A 398 -5.59 11.44 -8.83
CA ASN A 398 -6.15 10.10 -8.75
C ASN A 398 -6.96 9.92 -7.46
N VAL A 399 -8.17 9.39 -7.60
CA VAL A 399 -9.03 8.99 -6.49
C VAL A 399 -9.41 7.52 -6.67
N SER A 400 -9.38 6.75 -5.61
CA SER A 400 -9.77 5.35 -5.64
C SER A 400 -10.58 4.97 -4.41
N PHE A 401 -11.50 4.03 -4.58
CA PHE A 401 -12.39 3.53 -3.53
C PHE A 401 -12.25 2.01 -3.40
N ALA A 402 -12.79 1.44 -2.32
CA ALA A 402 -12.96 0.00 -2.26
C ALA A 402 -14.11 -0.41 -3.22
N ASN A 403 -13.86 -1.37 -4.12
CA ASN A 403 -14.82 -1.70 -5.16
C ASN A 403 -15.56 -3.00 -4.85
N PHE A 404 -16.87 -2.89 -4.63
CA PHE A 404 -17.75 -4.03 -4.33
C PHE A 404 -18.03 -4.93 -5.54
N LEU A 405 -17.72 -4.51 -6.76
CA LEU A 405 -17.88 -5.37 -7.92
C LEU A 405 -16.61 -6.12 -8.29
N SER A 406 -15.48 -5.74 -7.67
CA SER A 406 -14.19 -6.37 -7.92
C SER A 406 -14.08 -7.81 -7.41
N ASP A 407 -13.10 -8.53 -7.96
CA ASP A 407 -12.71 -9.85 -7.48
C ASP A 407 -12.42 -9.84 -5.98
N ARG A 408 -13.05 -10.77 -5.24
CA ARG A 408 -12.97 -10.85 -3.77
C ARG A 408 -13.39 -9.58 -3.04
N ARG A 409 -13.90 -8.56 -3.75
CA ARG A 409 -14.26 -7.24 -3.22
C ARG A 409 -13.06 -6.47 -2.65
N ILE A 410 -11.84 -6.78 -3.09
CA ILE A 410 -10.60 -6.21 -2.50
C ILE A 410 -9.80 -5.34 -3.45
N ARG A 411 -10.05 -5.41 -4.77
CA ARG A 411 -9.34 -4.54 -5.72
C ARG A 411 -10.02 -3.16 -5.70
N PRO A 412 -9.25 -2.06 -5.70
CA PRO A 412 -9.85 -0.74 -5.75
C PRO A 412 -10.48 -0.42 -7.12
N SER A 413 -11.47 0.45 -7.13
CA SER A 413 -11.86 1.25 -8.30
C SER A 413 -10.91 2.44 -8.39
N CYS A 414 -10.64 2.94 -9.59
CA CYS A 414 -9.70 4.04 -9.81
C CYS A 414 -10.28 5.06 -10.78
N TRP A 415 -10.13 6.34 -10.46
CA TRP A 415 -10.59 7.46 -11.25
C TRP A 415 -9.46 8.47 -11.41
N ALA A 416 -9.04 8.71 -12.65
CA ALA A 416 -8.26 9.89 -12.99
C ALA A 416 -9.17 11.10 -12.90
N VAL A 417 -8.69 12.18 -12.30
CA VAL A 417 -9.50 13.37 -12.02
C VAL A 417 -8.74 14.65 -12.36
N GLY A 418 -9.51 15.69 -12.63
CA GLY A 418 -9.00 17.04 -12.77
C GLY A 418 -10.13 18.05 -12.88
N PHE A 419 -9.77 19.31 -13.11
CA PHE A 419 -10.74 20.39 -13.16
C PHE A 419 -10.42 21.38 -14.28
N GLU A 420 -11.46 22.09 -14.70
CA GLU A 420 -11.43 23.21 -15.61
C GLU A 420 -12.13 24.36 -14.90
N GLN A 421 -11.41 25.46 -14.66
CA GLN A 421 -11.97 26.65 -14.06
C GLN A 421 -12.06 27.75 -15.12
N ARG A 422 -13.27 28.25 -15.36
CA ARG A 422 -13.52 29.45 -16.19
C ARG A 422 -14.34 30.42 -15.37
N ASP A 423 -13.73 31.54 -14.99
CA ASP A 423 -14.33 32.55 -14.11
C ASP A 423 -14.85 31.94 -12.79
N THR A 424 -16.16 32.00 -12.55
CA THR A 424 -16.85 31.42 -11.38
C THR A 424 -17.25 29.96 -11.58
N ASP A 425 -17.19 29.46 -12.81
CA ASP A 425 -17.67 28.13 -13.17
C ASP A 425 -16.55 27.12 -12.96
N LEU A 426 -16.78 26.20 -12.02
CA LEU A 426 -15.92 25.06 -11.79
C LEU A 426 -16.52 23.83 -12.46
N ARG A 427 -15.76 23.24 -13.38
CA ARG A 427 -16.07 21.94 -13.95
C ARG A 427 -15.01 20.95 -13.50
N VAL A 428 -15.44 19.80 -13.03
CA VAL A 428 -14.54 18.69 -12.69
C VAL A 428 -14.75 17.57 -13.68
N TRP A 429 -13.70 16.85 -14.02
CA TRP A 429 -13.80 15.67 -14.85
C TRP A 429 -13.29 14.44 -14.12
N THR A 430 -13.92 13.31 -14.41
CA THR A 430 -13.53 11.98 -13.93
C THR A 430 -13.39 11.05 -15.13
N GLU A 431 -12.36 10.23 -15.14
CA GLU A 431 -12.07 9.29 -16.23
C GLU A 431 -11.58 7.97 -15.64
N ASP A 432 -12.16 6.85 -16.10
CA ASP A 432 -11.65 5.54 -15.75
C ASP A 432 -10.38 5.27 -16.60
N PRO A 433 -9.20 5.10 -15.99
CA PRO A 433 -7.95 4.89 -16.72
C PRO A 433 -7.94 3.58 -17.52
N ASP A 434 -8.79 2.60 -17.18
CA ASP A 434 -8.95 1.36 -17.94
C ASP A 434 -9.95 1.55 -19.12
N ARG A 435 -10.67 2.68 -19.18
CA ARG A 435 -11.63 3.06 -20.24
C ARG A 435 -11.39 4.52 -20.69
N PRO A 436 -10.40 4.81 -21.56
CA PRO A 436 -9.95 6.18 -21.88
C PRO A 436 -10.95 7.09 -22.63
N HIS A 437 -12.14 6.60 -22.94
CA HIS A 437 -13.25 7.40 -23.52
C HIS A 437 -14.40 7.60 -22.54
N SER A 438 -14.17 7.31 -21.25
CA SER A 438 -15.18 7.37 -20.19
C SER A 438 -15.18 8.69 -19.42
N ARG A 439 -14.51 9.72 -19.96
CA ARG A 439 -14.42 11.04 -19.32
C ARG A 439 -15.80 11.66 -19.19
N ILE A 440 -16.19 11.97 -17.97
CA ILE A 440 -17.43 12.69 -17.66
C ILE A 440 -17.06 14.03 -17.05
N LEU A 441 -17.58 15.12 -17.65
CA LEU A 441 -17.48 16.47 -17.11
C LEU A 441 -18.71 16.76 -16.25
N GLN A 442 -18.49 17.28 -15.05
CA GLN A 442 -19.52 17.62 -14.09
C GLN A 442 -19.35 19.06 -13.65
N GLU A 443 -20.41 19.86 -13.77
CA GLU A 443 -20.47 21.19 -13.20
C GLU A 443 -20.60 21.09 -11.68
N MET A 444 -19.91 21.98 -10.97
CA MET A 444 -19.89 22.02 -9.52
C MET A 444 -20.26 23.42 -9.05
N VAL A 445 -21.23 23.50 -8.16
CA VAL A 445 -21.67 24.75 -7.53
C VAL A 445 -21.17 24.76 -6.10
N ARG A 446 -20.60 25.90 -5.70
CA ARG A 446 -20.18 26.10 -4.32
C ARG A 446 -21.38 26.57 -3.49
N VAL A 447 -21.71 25.82 -2.46
CA VAL A 447 -22.73 26.16 -1.46
C VAL A 447 -21.99 26.31 -0.13
N GLU A 448 -21.77 27.56 0.30
CA GLU A 448 -20.96 27.90 1.47
C GLU A 448 -19.51 27.35 1.34
N ASP A 449 -19.12 26.42 2.19
CA ASP A 449 -17.82 25.74 2.17
C ASP A 449 -17.86 24.38 1.47
N ARG A 450 -19.00 23.99 0.88
CA ARG A 450 -19.22 22.69 0.23
C ARG A 450 -19.32 22.82 -1.29
N TRP A 451 -18.99 21.73 -1.97
CA TRP A 451 -19.23 21.57 -3.41
C TRP A 451 -20.31 20.54 -3.64
N GLU A 452 -21.27 20.88 -4.51
CA GLU A 452 -22.42 20.06 -4.85
C GLU A 452 -22.70 20.14 -6.37
N PRO A 453 -23.29 19.10 -6.98
CA PRO A 453 -23.80 19.23 -8.34
C PRO A 453 -24.94 20.26 -8.39
N PRO A 454 -25.15 20.96 -9.52
CA PRO A 454 -26.30 21.83 -9.70
C PRO A 454 -27.59 21.09 -9.34
N ARG A 455 -28.46 21.74 -8.55
CA ARG A 455 -29.78 21.18 -8.29
C ARG A 455 -30.52 21.12 -9.62
N VAL A 456 -30.82 19.92 -10.08
CA VAL A 456 -31.83 19.75 -11.13
C VAL A 456 -33.13 20.21 -10.48
N ILE A 457 -33.62 21.38 -10.90
CA ILE A 457 -34.96 21.82 -10.54
C ILE A 457 -35.90 20.76 -11.12
N GLN A 458 -36.40 19.87 -10.27
CA GLN A 458 -37.34 18.81 -10.66
C GLN A 458 -38.73 19.39 -10.83
#